data_AF-A0A232FLE9-F1
#
_entry.id   AF-A0A232FLE9-F1
#
_cell.length_a   1.000
_cell.length_b   1.000
_cell.length_c   1.000
_cell.angle_alpha   90.00
_cell.angle_beta   90.00
_cell.angle_gamma   90.00
#
_symmetry.space_group_name_H-M   'P 1'
#
loop_
_entity.id
_entity.type
_entity.pdbx_description
1 polymer ?
#
loop_
_entity_poly.entity_id
_entity_poly.type
_entity_poly.pdbx_seq_one_letter_code
_entity_poly.pdbx_strand_id
1 'polypeptide(L)'
;MDPEHEKKEEISAEFALHDAMDGILRYLNARDLCRAAQVSRSWNEAVKLEFSRRCPEIVRLPDNYDSRLTNTDGPKFFASNELRSKPEFTLMLCGSTPNTRIDLNVENSLMAAYKPHLPGRLMIIGVDAAMLDTEEIRSCPRSMDNAPTNGIIAFLMPKFRQVQIKVGFCPSHRDRPIRRAKSIVNSIMPDNWDSESTILLFGRIFYTIHERVLSYIKRRFKPNSYTVLGGSMANYIKIIDCLRDDYPAYLGMEGCVAINFSGIERHSAVITINQRLSGFESDVAKFAKGLKSKLKRCNKGLICGPRVGVHDYWIRYREKCYYKIWINIIKKYFPNVTFMGFFNEKHLHYIGMNTGQDDSDQKMLHELVVSILILTHD
;
A
#
# COMPACT_ATOMS: atom_id res chain seq x y z
N MET A 1 -15.22 -57.41 -31.01
CA MET A 1 -15.52 -55.97 -30.96
C MET A 1 -15.96 -55.69 -29.53
N ASP A 2 -15.01 -55.31 -28.68
CA ASP A 2 -15.29 -54.90 -27.31
C ASP A 2 -15.83 -53.46 -27.35
N PRO A 3 -17.01 -53.17 -26.78
CA PRO A 3 -17.44 -51.81 -26.57
C PRO A 3 -16.65 -51.25 -25.40
N GLU A 4 -15.63 -50.44 -25.71
CA GLU A 4 -14.95 -49.59 -24.75
C GLU A 4 -16.00 -48.87 -23.88
N HIS A 5 -16.00 -49.22 -22.59
CA HIS A 5 -16.65 -48.42 -21.57
C HIS A 5 -15.95 -47.06 -21.54
N GLU A 6 -16.47 -46.09 -22.28
CA GLU A 6 -16.34 -44.68 -21.93
C GLU A 6 -16.94 -44.51 -20.53
N LYS A 7 -16.08 -44.63 -19.50
CA LYS A 7 -16.42 -44.15 -18.16
C LYS A 7 -16.61 -42.64 -18.28
N LYS A 8 -17.86 -42.22 -18.44
CA LYS A 8 -18.28 -40.85 -18.12
C LYS A 8 -17.89 -40.62 -16.67
N GLU A 9 -16.87 -39.80 -16.43
CA GLU A 9 -16.57 -39.30 -15.09
C GLU A 9 -17.80 -38.52 -14.62
N GLU A 10 -18.61 -39.13 -13.76
CA GLU A 10 -19.72 -38.45 -13.11
C GLU A 10 -19.15 -37.38 -12.17
N ILE A 11 -19.40 -36.12 -12.51
CA ILE A 11 -19.06 -34.99 -11.65
C ILE A 11 -19.90 -35.12 -10.38
N SER A 12 -19.25 -35.24 -9.23
CA SER A 12 -19.97 -35.37 -7.96
C SER A 12 -20.74 -34.09 -7.63
N ALA A 13 -21.91 -34.23 -7.00
CA ALA A 13 -22.71 -33.08 -6.56
C ALA A 13 -21.94 -32.15 -5.62
N GLU A 14 -21.00 -32.70 -4.84
CA GLU A 14 -20.11 -31.95 -3.97
C GLU A 14 -19.10 -31.11 -4.77
N PHE A 15 -18.52 -31.67 -5.85
CA PHE A 15 -17.65 -30.92 -6.74
C PHE A 15 -18.42 -29.79 -7.45
N ALA A 16 -19.61 -30.08 -7.98
CA ALA A 16 -20.45 -29.08 -8.65
C ALA A 16 -20.88 -27.96 -7.69
N LEU A 17 -21.18 -28.27 -6.43
CA LEU A 17 -21.51 -27.28 -5.41
C LEU A 17 -20.29 -26.42 -5.05
N HIS A 18 -19.11 -27.02 -4.90
CA HIS A 18 -17.87 -26.28 -4.63
C HIS A 18 -17.52 -25.32 -5.77
N ASP A 19 -17.62 -25.76 -7.03
CA ASP A 19 -17.35 -24.94 -8.20
C ASP A 19 -18.38 -23.81 -8.34
N ALA A 20 -19.66 -24.09 -8.10
CA ALA A 20 -20.71 -23.07 -8.07
C ALA A 20 -20.48 -22.05 -6.94
N MET A 21 -20.08 -22.49 -5.75
CA MET A 21 -19.76 -21.61 -4.63
C MET A 21 -18.54 -20.73 -4.95
N ASP A 22 -17.46 -21.28 -5.50
CA ASP A 22 -16.32 -20.49 -5.98
C ASP A 22 -16.77 -19.44 -7.02
N GLY A 23 -17.68 -19.85 -7.91
CA GLY A 23 -18.32 -19.01 -8.91
C GLY A 23 -19.20 -17.88 -8.36
N ILE A 24 -19.83 -18.07 -7.19
CA ILE A 24 -20.72 -17.09 -6.54
C ILE A 24 -19.93 -16.17 -5.61
N LEU A 25 -19.13 -16.75 -4.72
CA LEU A 25 -18.39 -16.04 -3.66
C LEU A 25 -17.42 -15.00 -4.25
N ARG A 26 -16.86 -15.26 -5.45
CA ARG A 26 -16.01 -14.30 -6.17
C ARG A 26 -16.66 -12.95 -6.46
N TYR A 27 -17.99 -12.87 -6.51
CA TYR A 27 -18.72 -11.63 -6.79
C TYR A 27 -19.26 -10.94 -5.54
N LEU A 28 -19.18 -11.58 -4.38
CA LEU A 28 -19.69 -11.01 -3.14
C LEU A 28 -18.70 -9.98 -2.57
N ASN A 29 -19.23 -8.86 -2.08
CA ASN A 29 -18.43 -7.95 -1.26
C ASN A 29 -18.08 -8.62 0.09
N ALA A 30 -17.18 -8.02 0.86
CA ALA A 30 -16.71 -8.62 2.12
C ALA A 30 -17.83 -8.86 3.14
N ARG A 31 -18.79 -7.93 3.24
CA ARG A 31 -19.92 -8.04 4.16
C ARG A 31 -20.79 -9.25 3.82
N ASP A 32 -21.05 -9.46 2.55
CA ASP A 32 -21.86 -10.58 2.08
C ASP A 32 -21.08 -11.90 2.19
N LEU A 33 -19.76 -11.89 2.01
CA LEU A 33 -18.91 -13.04 2.33
C LEU A 33 -18.94 -13.40 3.82
N CYS A 34 -18.86 -12.43 4.72
CA CYS A 34 -18.95 -12.70 6.17
C CYS A 34 -20.30 -13.32 6.54
N ARG A 35 -21.39 -12.88 5.90
CA ARG A 35 -22.72 -13.49 6.07
C ARG A 35 -22.78 -14.90 5.48
N ALA A 36 -22.22 -15.08 4.28
CA ALA A 36 -22.08 -16.38 3.62
C ALA A 36 -21.31 -17.37 4.52
N ALA A 37 -20.24 -16.93 5.20
CA ALA A 37 -19.45 -17.76 6.10
C ALA A 37 -20.22 -18.26 7.34
N GLN A 38 -21.37 -17.66 7.65
CA GLN A 38 -22.23 -18.05 8.77
C GLN A 38 -23.28 -19.11 8.38
N VAL A 39 -23.45 -19.40 7.09
CA VAL A 39 -24.48 -20.33 6.59
C VAL A 39 -24.19 -21.77 7.00
N SER A 40 -22.95 -22.24 6.76
CA SER A 40 -22.53 -23.60 7.11
C SER A 40 -21.01 -23.71 7.17
N ARG A 41 -20.49 -24.86 7.63
CA ARG A 41 -19.05 -25.12 7.65
C ARG A 41 -18.42 -25.08 6.25
N SER A 42 -19.06 -25.69 5.26
CA SER A 42 -18.55 -25.70 3.87
C SER A 42 -18.52 -24.30 3.27
N TRP A 43 -19.54 -23.47 3.55
CA TRP A 43 -19.55 -22.06 3.17
C TRP A 43 -18.47 -21.25 3.90
N ASN A 44 -18.25 -21.52 5.18
CA ASN A 44 -17.17 -20.89 5.92
C ASN A 44 -15.78 -21.22 5.33
N GLU A 45 -15.55 -22.48 4.97
CA GLU A 45 -14.28 -22.94 4.37
C GLU A 45 -14.08 -22.35 2.96
N ALA A 46 -15.13 -22.32 2.12
CA ALA A 46 -15.08 -21.70 0.81
C ALA A 46 -14.88 -20.17 0.89
N VAL A 47 -15.53 -19.49 1.84
CA VAL A 47 -15.31 -18.06 2.08
C VAL A 47 -13.88 -17.79 2.58
N LYS A 48 -13.33 -18.62 3.47
CA LYS A 48 -11.92 -18.53 3.87
C LYS A 48 -10.97 -18.69 2.68
N LEU A 49 -11.27 -19.63 1.78
CA LEU A 49 -10.50 -19.84 0.56
C LEU A 49 -10.60 -18.62 -0.37
N GLU A 50 -11.79 -18.08 -0.58
CA GLU A 50 -11.99 -16.87 -1.37
C GLU A 50 -11.28 -15.66 -0.73
N PHE A 51 -11.36 -15.47 0.59
CA PHE A 51 -10.57 -14.44 1.29
C PHE A 51 -9.06 -14.64 1.12
N SER A 52 -8.57 -15.88 1.08
CA SER A 52 -7.15 -16.15 0.83
C SER A 52 -6.70 -15.85 -0.60
N ARG A 53 -7.64 -15.79 -1.56
CA ARG A 53 -7.40 -15.42 -2.96
C ARG A 53 -7.52 -13.92 -3.21
N ARG A 54 -8.08 -13.14 -2.28
CA ARG A 54 -8.31 -11.70 -2.48
C ARG A 54 -7.03 -10.89 -2.32
N CYS A 55 -6.88 -9.87 -3.17
CA CYS A 55 -5.77 -8.92 -3.17
C CYS A 55 -5.51 -8.23 -1.83
N PRO A 56 -4.40 -7.47 -1.72
CA PRO A 56 -4.21 -6.51 -0.66
C PRO A 56 -5.47 -5.67 -0.43
N GLU A 57 -5.76 -5.36 0.82
CA GLU A 57 -6.89 -4.52 1.19
C GLU A 57 -6.40 -3.10 1.48
N ILE A 58 -7.17 -2.11 1.05
CA ILE A 58 -6.97 -0.74 1.46
C ILE A 58 -8.20 -0.38 2.29
N VAL A 59 -8.00 -0.01 3.54
CA VAL A 59 -9.10 0.37 4.45
C VAL A 59 -8.81 1.71 5.11
N ARG A 60 -9.86 2.41 5.52
CA ARG A 60 -9.76 3.58 6.39
C ARG A 60 -10.13 3.17 7.81
N LEU A 61 -9.22 3.45 8.73
CA LEU A 61 -9.34 3.18 10.15
C LEU A 61 -9.58 4.50 10.91
N PRO A 62 -10.32 4.52 12.02
CA PRO A 62 -10.52 5.71 12.83
C PRO A 62 -9.19 6.25 13.40
N ASP A 63 -8.99 7.56 13.36
CA ASP A 63 -7.81 8.25 13.92
C ASP A 63 -8.03 8.70 15.38
N ASN A 64 -9.28 8.98 15.74
CA ASN A 64 -9.73 9.28 17.08
C ASN A 64 -9.73 8.00 17.90
N TYR A 65 -8.58 7.79 18.52
CA TYR A 65 -8.35 6.88 19.63
C TYR A 65 -8.99 7.38 20.93
N ASP A 66 -10.22 7.90 20.84
CA ASP A 66 -10.88 8.39 22.02
C ASP A 66 -11.37 7.20 22.84
N SER A 67 -10.94 7.19 24.09
CA SER A 67 -11.59 6.60 25.26
C SER A 67 -13.13 6.64 25.28
N ARG A 68 -13.78 7.36 24.36
CA ARG A 68 -15.23 7.32 24.08
C ARG A 68 -15.71 6.10 23.27
N LEU A 69 -14.85 5.36 22.56
CA LEU A 69 -15.17 4.00 22.05
C LEU A 69 -15.00 2.92 23.12
N THR A 70 -14.39 3.29 24.26
CA THR A 70 -14.51 2.61 25.54
C THR A 70 -15.54 3.28 26.44
N ASN A 71 -16.60 3.89 25.88
CA ASN A 71 -17.83 3.99 26.65
C ASN A 71 -18.19 2.55 27.03
N THR A 72 -18.28 2.30 28.32
CA THR A 72 -18.78 1.04 28.91
C THR A 72 -20.13 0.61 28.30
N ASP A 73 -20.83 1.55 27.65
CA ASP A 73 -22.15 1.39 27.02
C ASP A 73 -22.18 1.63 25.50
N GLY A 74 -21.01 1.75 24.83
CA GLY A 74 -20.91 1.97 23.37
C GLY A 74 -20.42 0.74 22.58
N PRO A 75 -20.76 0.60 21.27
CA PRO A 75 -20.26 -0.51 20.46
C PRO A 75 -18.74 -0.40 20.29
N LYS A 76 -18.01 -1.36 20.85
CA LYS A 76 -16.55 -1.48 20.71
C LYS A 76 -16.19 -1.67 19.24
N PHE A 77 -15.34 -0.80 18.70
CA PHE A 77 -14.75 -1.00 17.38
C PHE A 77 -13.67 -2.08 17.48
N PHE A 78 -13.88 -3.21 16.81
CA PHE A 78 -12.88 -4.26 16.67
C PHE A 78 -12.40 -4.27 15.23
N ALA A 79 -11.17 -3.82 14.97
CA ALA A 79 -10.61 -3.85 13.62
C ALA A 79 -10.68 -5.26 13.01
N SER A 80 -10.51 -6.30 13.84
CA SER A 80 -10.65 -7.71 13.44
C SER A 80 -12.03 -8.09 12.87
N ASN A 81 -13.09 -7.32 13.14
CA ASN A 81 -14.43 -7.58 12.62
C ASN A 81 -14.66 -6.92 11.24
N GLU A 82 -13.83 -5.93 10.89
CA GLU A 82 -13.93 -5.17 9.63
C GLU A 82 -12.93 -5.67 8.57
N LEU A 83 -11.90 -6.41 9.00
CA LEU A 83 -10.89 -6.97 8.11
C LEU A 83 -11.42 -8.22 7.41
N ARG A 84 -11.26 -8.29 6.09
CA ARG A 84 -11.75 -9.44 5.31
C ARG A 84 -10.86 -10.67 5.52
N SER A 85 -9.60 -10.45 5.87
CA SER A 85 -8.61 -11.48 6.15
C SER A 85 -7.63 -11.01 7.24
N LYS A 86 -7.00 -11.95 7.95
CA LYS A 86 -5.93 -11.59 8.90
C LYS A 86 -4.69 -11.15 8.11
N PRO A 87 -4.24 -9.88 8.22
CA PRO A 87 -3.07 -9.43 7.48
C PRO A 87 -1.80 -10.03 8.07
N GLU A 88 -0.87 -10.43 7.19
CA GLU A 88 0.50 -10.76 7.58
C GLU A 88 1.36 -9.50 7.73
N PHE A 89 1.03 -8.46 6.95
CA PHE A 89 1.67 -7.16 7.02
C PHE A 89 0.63 -6.05 6.89
N THR A 90 0.77 -5.00 7.70
CA THR A 90 -0.06 -3.80 7.62
C THR A 90 0.83 -2.57 7.57
N LEU A 91 0.63 -1.72 6.57
CA LEU A 91 1.19 -0.38 6.48
C LEU A 91 0.10 0.66 6.70
N MET A 92 0.16 1.38 7.82
CA MET A 92 -0.74 2.48 8.16
C MET A 92 -0.09 3.81 7.82
N LEU A 93 -0.78 4.62 7.04
CA LEU A 93 -0.43 6.01 6.76
C LEU A 93 -1.27 6.92 7.63
N CYS A 94 -0.65 7.47 8.65
CA CYS A 94 -1.27 8.45 9.53
C CYS A 94 -1.23 9.81 8.84
N GLY A 95 -2.37 10.52 8.82
CA GLY A 95 -2.62 11.80 8.12
C GLY A 95 -1.67 12.94 8.50
N SER A 96 -2.01 14.19 8.13
CA SER A 96 -1.05 15.30 8.05
C SER A 96 -0.06 15.40 9.21
N THR A 97 1.21 15.70 8.92
CA THR A 97 2.37 15.50 9.83
C THR A 97 2.18 16.05 11.24
N PRO A 98 2.90 15.56 12.28
CA PRO A 98 2.77 15.98 13.68
C PRO A 98 2.74 17.50 13.93
N ASN A 99 3.40 18.31 13.09
CA ASN A 99 3.37 19.78 13.18
C ASN A 99 1.99 20.38 12.87
N THR A 100 1.11 19.60 12.24
CA THR A 100 -0.26 19.94 11.86
C THR A 100 -1.30 19.08 12.60
N ARG A 101 -0.85 18.12 13.43
CA ARG A 101 -1.74 17.30 14.28
C ARG A 101 -1.93 17.98 15.61
N ILE A 102 -3.09 17.73 16.21
CA ILE A 102 -3.43 18.22 17.55
C ILE A 102 -2.59 17.48 18.60
N ASP A 103 -2.32 16.19 18.39
CA ASP A 103 -1.60 15.34 19.34
C ASP A 103 -0.18 14.98 18.86
N LEU A 104 0.80 15.10 19.77
CA LEU A 104 2.15 14.60 19.58
C LEU A 104 2.18 13.08 19.79
N ASN A 105 2.98 12.35 19.00
CA ASN A 105 3.15 10.89 19.10
C ASN A 105 1.91 10.03 18.81
N VAL A 106 0.98 10.48 17.96
CA VAL A 106 -0.19 9.70 17.52
C VAL A 106 0.17 8.27 17.12
N GLU A 107 1.32 8.04 16.48
CA GLU A 107 1.79 6.71 16.08
C GLU A 107 1.92 5.73 17.25
N ASN A 108 2.29 6.18 18.45
CA ASN A 108 2.34 5.31 19.64
C ASN A 108 0.95 4.86 20.05
N SER A 109 0.01 5.80 20.11
CA SER A 109 -1.38 5.52 20.45
C SER A 109 -1.98 4.55 19.43
N LEU A 110 -1.74 4.78 18.13
CA LEU A 110 -2.16 3.88 17.05
C LEU A 110 -1.47 2.51 17.06
N MET A 111 -0.24 2.43 17.53
CA MET A 111 0.42 1.13 17.68
C MET A 111 -0.22 0.33 18.82
N ALA A 112 -0.32 0.92 20.02
CA ALA A 112 -0.94 0.27 21.19
C ALA A 112 -2.38 -0.16 20.88
N ALA A 113 -3.05 0.66 20.07
CA ALA A 113 -4.39 0.45 19.60
C ALA A 113 -4.61 -0.77 18.72
N TYR A 114 -3.86 -0.84 17.62
CA TYR A 114 -4.15 -1.76 16.54
C TYR A 114 -3.32 -3.04 16.64
N LYS A 115 -2.20 -3.04 17.37
CA LYS A 115 -1.37 -4.24 17.60
C LYS A 115 -2.18 -5.46 18.09
N PRO A 116 -3.13 -5.34 19.05
CA PRO A 116 -3.95 -6.48 19.48
C PRO A 116 -4.88 -7.04 18.40
N HIS A 117 -5.23 -6.24 17.38
CA HIS A 117 -6.20 -6.59 16.35
C HIS A 117 -5.56 -6.95 15.00
N LEU A 118 -4.30 -6.58 14.80
CA LEU A 118 -3.51 -6.80 13.58
C LEU A 118 -2.32 -7.73 13.91
N PRO A 119 -2.53 -9.07 13.95
CA PRO A 119 -1.55 -10.03 14.46
C PRO A 119 -0.28 -10.18 13.60
N GLY A 120 -0.22 -9.51 12.44
CA GLY A 120 0.95 -9.47 11.56
C GLY A 120 1.94 -8.35 11.91
N ARG A 121 2.89 -8.10 11.01
CA ARG A 121 3.80 -6.96 11.11
C ARG A 121 3.02 -5.67 10.88
N LEU A 122 2.92 -4.81 11.89
CA LEU A 122 2.32 -3.49 11.78
C LEU A 122 3.40 -2.42 11.63
N MET A 123 3.26 -1.58 10.62
CA MET A 123 4.10 -0.40 10.39
C MET A 123 3.23 0.85 10.29
N ILE A 124 3.65 1.94 10.92
CA ILE A 124 2.95 3.21 10.88
C ILE A 124 3.90 4.27 10.32
N ILE A 125 3.46 5.04 9.33
CA ILE A 125 4.25 6.10 8.71
C ILE A 125 3.43 7.38 8.73
N GLY A 126 4.02 8.46 9.25
CA GLY A 126 3.44 9.79 9.15
C GLY A 126 3.67 10.38 7.76
N VAL A 127 2.59 10.86 7.14
CA VAL A 127 2.64 11.52 5.81
C VAL A 127 1.95 12.88 5.88
N ASP A 128 2.26 13.78 4.95
CA ASP A 128 1.61 15.10 4.94
C ASP A 128 0.15 15.05 4.46
N ALA A 129 -0.15 14.17 3.51
CA ALA A 129 -1.50 13.85 3.13
C ALA A 129 -1.60 12.37 2.71
N ALA A 130 -2.55 11.66 3.31
CA ALA A 130 -2.96 10.33 2.88
C ALA A 130 -4.34 10.46 2.20
N MET A 131 -4.56 9.77 1.08
CA MET A 131 -5.87 9.75 0.41
C MET A 131 -6.34 8.33 0.08
N LEU A 132 -7.64 8.09 0.29
CA LEU A 132 -8.37 6.90 -0.12
C LEU A 132 -9.46 7.28 -1.12
N ASP A 133 -9.90 6.33 -1.94
CA ASP A 133 -11.06 6.51 -2.79
C ASP A 133 -12.31 6.99 -2.03
N THR A 134 -13.02 7.98 -2.58
CA THR A 134 -14.26 8.54 -2.03
C THR A 134 -15.35 7.47 -1.86
N GLU A 135 -15.38 6.45 -2.73
CA GLU A 135 -16.34 5.36 -2.61
C GLU A 135 -16.01 4.39 -1.45
N GLU A 136 -14.72 4.14 -1.18
CA GLU A 136 -14.28 3.35 -0.02
C GLU A 136 -14.31 4.17 1.29
N ILE A 137 -14.31 5.50 1.20
CA ILE A 137 -14.62 6.37 2.36
C ILE A 137 -16.05 6.15 2.85
N ARG A 138 -16.99 5.83 1.94
CA ARG A 138 -18.41 5.58 2.27
C ARG A 138 -18.70 4.15 2.74
N SER A 139 -17.77 3.20 2.55
CA SER A 139 -17.89 1.82 3.01
C SER A 139 -17.42 1.62 4.46
N CYS A 140 -16.90 2.67 5.11
CA CYS A 140 -16.50 2.67 6.51
C CYS A 140 -17.69 2.36 7.44
N PRO A 141 -17.47 1.68 8.57
CA PRO A 141 -18.53 1.42 9.54
C PRO A 141 -19.20 2.73 9.99
N ARG A 142 -20.54 2.72 9.99
CA ARG A 142 -21.47 3.86 10.13
C ARG A 142 -21.25 4.78 11.35
N SER A 143 -20.33 4.46 12.26
CA SER A 143 -20.05 5.28 13.44
C SER A 143 -19.26 6.57 13.14
N MET A 144 -18.87 6.81 11.87
CA MET A 144 -17.99 7.92 11.49
C MET A 144 -18.66 9.04 10.66
N ASP A 145 -19.97 8.99 10.43
CA ASP A 145 -20.67 9.98 9.57
C ASP A 145 -20.56 11.44 10.07
N ASN A 146 -20.20 11.65 11.34
CA ASN A 146 -20.15 12.97 11.98
C ASN A 146 -18.74 13.42 12.44
N ALA A 147 -17.68 12.63 12.23
CA ALA A 147 -16.33 13.03 12.61
C ALA A 147 -15.63 13.74 11.44
N PRO A 148 -15.13 14.99 11.61
CA PRO A 148 -14.37 15.70 10.58
C PRO A 148 -12.97 15.11 10.34
N THR A 149 -12.71 13.89 10.80
CA THR A 149 -11.36 13.38 10.93
C THR A 149 -10.90 12.61 9.71
N ASN A 150 -9.75 13.02 9.17
CA ASN A 150 -9.03 12.34 8.10
C ASN A 150 -8.50 11.00 8.63
N GLY A 151 -9.36 9.98 8.71
CA GLY A 151 -9.00 8.65 9.22
C GLY A 151 -7.71 8.06 8.60
N ILE A 152 -7.11 7.11 9.31
CA ILE A 152 -5.85 6.48 8.94
C ILE A 152 -6.05 5.53 7.78
N ILE A 153 -5.19 5.58 6.78
CA ILE A 153 -5.30 4.67 5.64
C ILE A 153 -4.37 3.50 5.87
N ALA A 154 -4.91 2.29 5.89
CA ALA A 154 -4.13 1.07 6.05
C ALA A 154 -4.10 0.27 4.75
N PHE A 155 -2.90 -0.10 4.34
CA PHE A 155 -2.64 -1.11 3.32
C PHE A 155 -2.35 -2.44 4.01
N LEU A 156 -3.25 -3.39 3.83
CA LEU A 156 -3.27 -4.68 4.50
C LEU A 156 -2.91 -5.76 3.48
N MET A 157 -1.82 -6.47 3.74
CA MET A 157 -1.40 -7.60 2.91
C MET A 157 -1.78 -8.89 3.62
N PRO A 158 -2.70 -9.71 3.07
CA PRO A 158 -2.94 -11.04 3.59
C PRO A 158 -1.75 -11.96 3.30
N LYS A 159 -1.73 -13.11 3.98
CA LYS A 159 -0.75 -14.16 3.72
C LYS A 159 -1.03 -14.84 2.38
N PHE A 160 -0.30 -14.43 1.35
CA PHE A 160 -0.26 -15.17 0.08
C PHE A 160 0.90 -16.16 0.09
N ARG A 161 0.66 -17.40 -0.36
CA ARG A 161 1.73 -18.42 -0.44
C ARG A 161 2.93 -17.98 -1.28
N GLN A 162 2.68 -17.16 -2.29
CA GLN A 162 3.69 -16.71 -3.24
C GLN A 162 4.25 -15.31 -2.95
N VAL A 163 3.61 -14.51 -2.10
CA VAL A 163 4.08 -13.14 -1.81
C VAL A 163 5.03 -13.18 -0.62
N GLN A 164 6.23 -12.67 -0.83
CA GLN A 164 7.21 -12.50 0.22
C GLN A 164 7.33 -11.02 0.61
N ILE A 165 7.28 -10.75 1.90
CA ILE A 165 7.42 -9.40 2.46
C ILE A 165 8.67 -9.33 3.33
N LYS A 166 9.62 -8.49 2.93
CA LYS A 166 10.85 -8.23 3.69
C LYS A 166 10.96 -6.76 4.05
N VAL A 167 11.39 -6.49 5.27
CA VAL A 167 11.49 -5.14 5.82
C VAL A 167 12.91 -4.91 6.31
N GLY A 168 13.48 -3.77 5.93
CA GLY A 168 14.76 -3.29 6.42
C GLY A 168 14.60 -1.86 6.92
N PHE A 169 15.13 -1.55 8.10
CA PHE A 169 15.05 -0.21 8.67
C PHE A 169 16.28 0.13 9.50
N CYS A 170 16.47 1.42 9.79
CA CYS A 170 17.49 1.85 10.73
C CYS A 170 17.06 3.07 11.56
N PRO A 171 17.39 3.11 12.87
CA PRO A 171 17.17 4.28 13.69
C PRO A 171 18.05 5.45 13.19
N SER A 172 17.59 6.69 13.37
CA SER A 172 18.33 7.88 12.92
C SER A 172 19.69 8.07 13.62
N HIS A 173 19.89 7.54 14.84
CA HIS A 173 20.95 8.00 15.74
C HIS A 173 22.19 7.08 16.00
N ARG A 174 22.44 5.97 15.28
CA ARG A 174 23.61 5.09 15.57
C ARG A 174 24.39 4.56 14.36
N ASP A 175 25.68 4.90 14.20
CA ASP A 175 26.67 4.42 13.17
C ASP A 175 26.81 5.14 11.81
N ARG A 176 27.89 4.81 11.07
CA ARG A 176 28.25 5.31 9.73
C ARG A 176 27.15 4.99 8.68
N PRO A 177 26.59 5.97 7.93
CA PRO A 177 25.42 5.75 7.06
C PRO A 177 25.61 4.69 5.95
N ILE A 178 26.84 4.43 5.50
CA ILE A 178 27.16 3.38 4.51
C ILE A 178 26.80 1.99 5.02
N ARG A 179 27.22 1.67 6.25
CA ARG A 179 26.98 0.34 6.83
C ARG A 179 25.48 0.09 7.03
N ARG A 180 24.75 1.12 7.47
CA ARG A 180 23.29 1.05 7.63
C ARG A 180 22.56 0.84 6.30
N ALA A 181 22.91 1.62 5.28
CA ALA A 181 22.29 1.46 3.96
C ALA A 181 22.50 0.04 3.40
N LYS A 182 23.72 -0.49 3.53
CA LYS A 182 24.01 -1.89 3.16
C LYS A 182 23.18 -2.89 3.98
N SER A 183 23.04 -2.65 5.29
CA SER A 183 22.23 -3.50 6.16
C SER A 183 20.76 -3.52 5.75
N ILE A 184 20.17 -2.35 5.50
CA ILE A 184 18.78 -2.24 5.02
C ILE A 184 18.61 -3.01 3.72
N VAL A 185 19.50 -2.80 2.74
CA VAL A 185 19.41 -3.47 1.44
C VAL A 185 19.53 -4.99 1.58
N ASN A 186 20.46 -5.48 2.40
CA ASN A 186 20.60 -6.91 2.66
C ASN A 186 19.32 -7.51 3.30
N SER A 187 18.65 -6.78 4.18
CA SER A 187 17.41 -7.23 4.83
C SER A 187 16.21 -7.33 3.89
N ILE A 188 16.21 -6.58 2.78
CA ILE A 188 15.09 -6.54 1.83
C ILE A 188 15.33 -7.34 0.54
N MET A 189 16.52 -7.93 0.36
CA MET A 189 16.83 -8.74 -0.84
C MET A 189 15.82 -9.89 -0.98
N PRO A 190 15.20 -10.11 -2.16
CA PRO A 190 14.30 -11.25 -2.36
C PRO A 190 15.08 -12.57 -2.22
N ASP A 191 14.41 -13.64 -1.75
CA ASP A 191 15.05 -14.97 -1.72
C ASP A 191 15.28 -15.51 -3.14
N ASN A 192 14.31 -15.30 -4.02
CA ASN A 192 14.41 -15.63 -5.44
C ASN A 192 14.85 -14.39 -6.25
N TRP A 193 16.04 -14.45 -6.83
CA TRP A 193 16.62 -13.36 -7.63
C TRP A 193 15.93 -13.10 -8.97
N ASP A 194 15.16 -14.07 -9.46
CA ASP A 194 14.37 -13.91 -10.68
C ASP A 194 12.96 -13.37 -10.40
N SER A 195 12.58 -13.22 -9.12
CA SER A 195 11.31 -12.61 -8.76
C SER A 195 11.37 -11.09 -8.90
N GLU A 196 10.31 -10.51 -9.47
CA GLU A 196 10.17 -9.07 -9.49
C GLU A 196 9.93 -8.52 -8.08
N SER A 197 10.56 -7.38 -7.78
CA SER A 197 10.49 -6.72 -6.47
C SER A 197 9.81 -5.35 -6.57
N THR A 198 8.84 -5.10 -5.69
CA THR A 198 8.29 -3.76 -5.42
C THR A 198 8.86 -3.26 -4.11
N ILE A 199 9.59 -2.15 -4.13
CA ILE A 199 10.21 -1.58 -2.95
C ILE A 199 9.54 -0.26 -2.59
N LEU A 200 8.95 -0.18 -1.39
CA LEU A 200 8.56 1.09 -0.80
C LEU A 200 9.71 1.62 0.05
N LEU A 201 10.21 2.81 -0.26
CA LEU A 201 11.37 3.43 0.38
C LEU A 201 10.99 4.78 0.99
N PHE A 202 11.02 4.84 2.31
CA PHE A 202 10.72 6.06 3.06
C PHE A 202 11.97 6.51 3.82
N GLY A 203 12.32 7.78 3.69
CA GLY A 203 13.48 8.38 4.34
C GLY A 203 13.11 9.65 5.09
N ARG A 204 13.87 10.03 6.11
CA ARG A 204 13.68 11.33 6.76
C ARG A 204 14.47 12.40 5.99
N ILE A 205 13.88 13.56 5.71
CA ILE A 205 14.51 14.60 4.85
C ILE A 205 15.92 15.02 5.29
N PHE A 206 16.18 15.15 6.60
CA PHE A 206 17.51 15.54 7.10
C PHE A 206 18.51 14.37 7.19
N TYR A 207 18.12 13.18 6.74
CA TYR A 207 18.94 11.97 6.71
C TYR A 207 18.95 11.41 5.29
N THR A 208 19.98 11.74 4.51
CA THR A 208 20.21 11.25 3.12
C THR A 208 20.52 9.75 3.04
N ILE A 209 20.22 8.98 4.08
CA ILE A 209 20.41 7.54 4.11
C ILE A 209 19.55 6.82 3.06
N HIS A 210 18.35 7.34 2.75
CA HIS A 210 17.48 6.78 1.71
C HIS A 210 18.11 6.87 0.31
N GLU A 211 18.87 7.93 0.02
CA GLU A 211 19.65 8.04 -1.23
C GLU A 211 20.74 6.97 -1.31
N ARG A 212 21.41 6.71 -0.18
CA ARG A 212 22.42 5.63 -0.09
C ARG A 212 21.76 4.25 -0.23
N VAL A 213 20.60 4.03 0.40
CA VAL A 213 19.82 2.79 0.25
C VAL A 213 19.45 2.60 -1.22
N LEU A 214 18.91 3.63 -1.88
CA LEU A 214 18.59 3.60 -3.31
C LEU A 214 19.83 3.27 -4.16
N SER A 215 20.98 3.88 -3.86
CA SER A 215 22.24 3.58 -4.56
C SER A 215 22.67 2.13 -4.38
N TYR A 216 22.47 1.55 -3.20
CA TYR A 216 22.75 0.13 -2.96
C TYR A 216 21.74 -0.80 -3.64
N ILE A 217 20.45 -0.44 -3.67
CA ILE A 217 19.43 -1.18 -4.42
C ILE A 217 19.84 -1.27 -5.89
N LYS A 218 20.18 -0.14 -6.51
CA LYS A 218 20.64 -0.08 -7.92
C LYS A 218 21.84 -0.96 -8.23
N ARG A 219 22.74 -1.12 -7.27
CA ARG A 219 23.95 -1.95 -7.43
C ARG A 219 23.73 -3.43 -7.16
N ARG A 220 22.68 -3.79 -6.44
CA ARG A 220 22.47 -5.15 -5.91
C ARG A 220 21.31 -5.88 -6.55
N PHE A 221 20.25 -5.18 -6.89
CA PHE A 221 19.10 -5.76 -7.57
C PHE A 221 19.42 -5.92 -9.06
N LYS A 222 18.91 -6.99 -9.66
CA LYS A 222 19.01 -7.24 -11.10
C LYS A 222 18.33 -6.07 -11.84
N PRO A 223 18.96 -5.49 -12.88
CA PRO A 223 18.28 -4.52 -13.73
C PRO A 223 16.95 -5.08 -14.26
N ASN A 224 15.97 -4.21 -14.46
CA ASN A 224 14.64 -4.52 -14.97
C ASN A 224 13.79 -5.44 -14.08
N SER A 225 14.25 -5.80 -12.88
CA SER A 225 13.50 -6.69 -11.97
C SER A 225 12.78 -5.97 -10.84
N TYR A 226 12.93 -4.64 -10.70
CA TYR A 226 12.37 -3.95 -9.54
C TYR A 226 11.83 -2.55 -9.82
N THR A 227 10.87 -2.15 -8.98
CA THR A 227 10.33 -0.78 -8.92
C THR A 227 10.51 -0.25 -7.51
N VAL A 228 10.89 1.02 -7.39
CA VAL A 228 10.99 1.72 -6.11
C VAL A 228 10.01 2.89 -6.09
N LEU A 229 9.15 2.95 -5.08
CA LEU A 229 8.26 4.09 -4.81
C LEU A 229 8.51 4.61 -3.39
N GLY A 230 8.24 5.89 -3.16
CA GLY A 230 8.31 6.46 -1.82
C GLY A 230 8.79 7.90 -1.84
N GLY A 231 9.53 8.28 -0.81
CA GLY A 231 10.01 9.64 -0.67
C GLY A 231 10.59 9.97 0.68
N SER A 232 11.16 11.16 0.74
CA SER A 232 11.45 11.82 1.99
C SER A 232 10.16 12.22 2.68
N MET A 233 10.08 11.90 3.95
CA MET A 233 9.07 12.36 4.89
C MET A 233 9.67 13.51 5.70
N ALA A 234 8.80 14.35 6.24
CA ALA A 234 9.18 15.24 7.33
C ALA A 234 9.76 14.44 8.51
N ASN A 235 10.17 15.10 9.59
CA ASN A 235 10.99 14.57 10.69
C ASN A 235 10.58 13.23 11.36
N TYR A 236 9.48 12.58 10.97
CA TYR A 236 8.77 11.59 11.77
C TYR A 236 8.43 10.34 10.93
N ILE A 237 9.42 9.46 10.76
CA ILE A 237 9.17 8.03 10.49
C ILE A 237 9.23 7.34 11.87
N LYS A 238 8.19 6.58 12.21
CA LYS A 238 8.15 5.78 13.44
C LYS A 238 7.71 4.35 13.13
N ILE A 239 8.67 3.47 12.99
CA ILE A 239 8.50 2.05 12.76
C ILE A 239 8.52 1.39 14.13
N ILE A 240 7.47 0.67 14.44
CA ILE A 240 7.51 -0.23 15.59
C ILE A 240 7.35 -1.62 15.00
N ASP A 241 8.48 -2.27 14.75
CA ASP A 241 8.49 -3.67 14.33
C ASP A 241 7.97 -4.53 15.49
N CYS A 242 6.83 -5.17 15.28
CA CYS A 242 6.16 -6.00 16.28
C CYS A 242 6.94 -7.27 16.64
N LEU A 243 8.06 -7.56 15.95
CA LEU A 243 8.89 -8.75 16.21
C LEU A 243 9.91 -8.57 17.34
N ARG A 244 10.05 -7.38 17.93
CA ARG A 244 10.95 -7.15 19.07
C ARG A 244 10.22 -6.40 20.17
N ASP A 245 9.81 -7.12 21.21
CA ASP A 245 9.15 -6.56 22.40
C ASP A 245 10.04 -5.56 23.17
N ASP A 246 11.33 -5.49 22.84
CA ASP A 246 12.33 -4.68 23.56
C ASP A 246 12.60 -3.30 22.94
N TYR A 247 11.84 -2.85 21.93
CA TYR A 247 12.11 -1.55 21.30
C TYR A 247 11.53 -0.41 22.16
N PRO A 248 12.35 0.40 22.86
CA PRO A 248 11.84 1.38 23.82
C PRO A 248 11.11 2.50 23.06
N ALA A 249 9.84 2.74 23.40
CA ALA A 249 8.95 3.69 22.71
C ALA A 249 9.47 5.15 22.62
N TYR A 250 10.51 5.48 23.40
CA TYR A 250 11.15 6.79 23.49
C TYR A 250 12.50 6.88 22.74
N LEU A 251 13.04 5.78 22.20
CA LEU A 251 14.29 5.76 21.45
C LEU A 251 14.07 5.61 19.93
N GLY A 252 14.08 6.75 19.24
CA GLY A 252 14.65 6.85 17.90
C GLY A 252 13.68 6.76 16.73
N MET A 253 13.20 7.93 16.27
CA MET A 253 12.67 8.13 14.92
C MET A 253 13.59 7.44 13.89
N GLU A 254 13.08 6.63 12.97
CA GLU A 254 13.95 6.00 11.98
C GLU A 254 14.47 7.01 10.97
N GLY A 255 15.71 6.78 10.54
CA GLY A 255 16.29 7.55 9.45
C GLY A 255 15.73 7.10 8.10
N CYS A 256 15.40 5.81 7.96
CA CYS A 256 14.86 5.22 6.74
C CYS A 256 14.29 3.82 6.96
N VAL A 257 13.28 3.49 6.17
CA VAL A 257 12.68 2.17 6.01
C VAL A 257 12.56 1.80 4.55
N ALA A 258 12.79 0.53 4.26
CA ALA A 258 12.50 -0.08 2.97
C ALA A 258 11.65 -1.34 3.18
N ILE A 259 10.60 -1.49 2.38
CA ILE A 259 9.71 -2.65 2.38
C ILE A 259 9.76 -3.24 0.98
N ASN A 260 10.18 -4.50 0.84
CA ASN A 260 10.13 -5.22 -0.42
C ASN A 260 8.96 -6.20 -0.43
N PHE A 261 8.16 -6.16 -1.50
CA PHE A 261 7.15 -7.14 -1.87
C PHE A 261 7.63 -7.86 -3.13
N SER A 262 7.76 -9.19 -3.08
CA SER A 262 8.03 -10.02 -4.25
C SER A 262 6.94 -11.08 -4.43
N GLY A 263 6.78 -11.57 -5.66
CA GLY A 263 5.80 -12.62 -5.99
C GLY A 263 4.36 -12.13 -6.20
N ILE A 264 4.16 -10.82 -6.31
CA ILE A 264 2.90 -10.21 -6.79
C ILE A 264 3.15 -9.52 -8.13
N GLU A 265 2.24 -9.69 -9.08
CA GLU A 265 2.35 -9.02 -10.37
C GLU A 265 2.16 -7.51 -10.18
N ARG A 266 3.03 -6.73 -10.82
CA ARG A 266 3.08 -5.28 -10.64
C ARG A 266 3.18 -4.57 -11.97
N HIS A 267 2.57 -3.40 -12.04
CA HIS A 267 2.68 -2.48 -13.16
C HIS A 267 2.92 -1.08 -12.61
N SER A 268 3.92 -0.37 -13.12
CA SER A 268 4.26 0.95 -12.59
C SER A 268 4.59 1.97 -13.66
N ALA A 269 4.31 3.22 -13.36
CA ALA A 269 4.69 4.37 -14.17
C ALA A 269 5.22 5.49 -13.28
N VAL A 270 6.20 6.23 -13.79
CA VAL A 270 6.71 7.46 -13.16
C VAL A 270 6.46 8.58 -14.16
N ILE A 271 5.57 9.51 -13.81
CA ILE A 271 5.08 10.53 -14.73
C ILE A 271 5.53 11.90 -14.23
N THR A 272 6.18 12.66 -15.10
CA THR A 272 6.62 14.01 -14.77
C THR A 272 5.44 14.98 -14.71
N ILE A 273 5.50 15.91 -13.77
CA ILE A 273 4.53 17.02 -13.62
C ILE A 273 5.14 18.38 -13.94
N ASN A 274 6.30 18.41 -14.63
CA ASN A 274 6.86 19.64 -15.21
C ASN A 274 6.21 20.01 -16.57
N GLN A 275 5.14 19.31 -16.96
CA GLN A 275 4.36 19.51 -18.18
C GLN A 275 2.96 20.03 -17.87
N ARG A 276 2.21 20.50 -18.89
CA ARG A 276 0.79 20.87 -18.72
C ARG A 276 -0.03 19.70 -18.21
N LEU A 277 -1.17 19.99 -17.58
CA LEU A 277 -2.13 18.99 -17.11
C LEU A 277 -2.54 18.00 -18.21
N SER A 278 -2.71 18.48 -19.44
CA SER A 278 -3.02 17.64 -20.61
C SER A 278 -1.89 16.68 -21.00
N GLY A 279 -0.63 17.06 -20.77
CA GLY A 279 0.52 16.18 -20.96
C GLY A 279 0.53 15.05 -19.92
N PHE A 280 0.32 15.40 -18.65
CA PHE A 280 0.16 14.42 -17.57
C PHE A 280 -0.97 13.42 -17.88
N GLU A 281 -2.14 13.92 -18.29
CA GLU A 281 -3.28 13.10 -18.68
C GLU A 281 -2.95 12.18 -19.87
N SER A 282 -2.23 12.68 -20.87
CA SER A 282 -1.79 11.88 -22.01
C SER A 282 -0.91 10.71 -21.59
N ASP A 283 0.05 10.93 -20.69
CA ASP A 283 0.96 9.87 -20.23
C ASP A 283 0.24 8.83 -19.34
N VAL A 284 -0.70 9.27 -18.50
CA VAL A 284 -1.61 8.35 -17.77
C VAL A 284 -2.43 7.52 -18.76
N ALA A 285 -2.98 8.12 -19.82
CA ALA A 285 -3.76 7.43 -20.83
C ALA A 285 -2.93 6.38 -21.59
N LYS A 286 -1.69 6.71 -21.95
CA LYS A 286 -0.75 5.76 -22.59
C LYS A 286 -0.46 4.58 -21.68
N PHE A 287 -0.16 4.84 -20.41
CA PHE A 287 0.08 3.80 -19.40
C PHE A 287 -1.15 2.89 -19.25
N ALA A 288 -2.35 3.47 -19.11
CA ALA A 288 -3.59 2.72 -18.98
C ALA A 288 -3.90 1.85 -20.21
N LYS A 289 -3.67 2.39 -21.43
CA LYS A 289 -3.89 1.66 -22.68
C LYS A 289 -3.02 0.39 -22.75
N GLY A 290 -1.75 0.48 -22.34
CA GLY A 290 -0.82 -0.66 -22.33
C GLY A 290 -1.11 -1.69 -21.23
N LEU A 291 -1.87 -1.29 -20.21
CA LEU A 291 -2.13 -2.09 -19.01
C LEU A 291 -3.49 -2.79 -19.02
N LYS A 292 -4.48 -2.28 -19.78
CA LYS A 292 -5.87 -2.76 -19.73
C LYS A 292 -6.04 -4.28 -19.92
N SER A 293 -5.26 -4.91 -20.80
CA SER A 293 -5.31 -6.37 -21.04
C SER A 293 -4.53 -7.21 -20.04
N LYS A 294 -3.73 -6.58 -19.16
CA LYS A 294 -2.88 -7.25 -18.16
C LYS A 294 -3.42 -7.13 -16.73
N LEU A 295 -4.43 -6.27 -16.52
CA LEU A 295 -5.08 -6.17 -15.20
C LEU A 295 -5.90 -7.42 -14.92
N LYS A 296 -5.60 -8.05 -13.79
CA LYS A 296 -6.32 -9.21 -13.28
C LYS A 296 -7.49 -8.79 -12.39
N ARG A 297 -8.30 -9.76 -12.00
CA ARG A 297 -9.54 -9.58 -11.21
C ARG A 297 -9.30 -8.70 -9.99
N CYS A 298 -8.24 -8.99 -9.26
CA CYS A 298 -7.91 -8.30 -8.04
C CYS A 298 -6.80 -7.29 -8.33
N ASN A 299 -7.05 -6.00 -8.10
CA ASN A 299 -6.06 -4.96 -8.32
C ASN A 299 -6.17 -3.84 -7.26
N LYS A 300 -5.00 -3.32 -6.86
CA LYS A 300 -4.87 -2.20 -5.93
C LYS A 300 -3.77 -1.28 -6.41
N GLY A 301 -4.03 0.01 -6.30
CA GLY A 301 -3.11 1.03 -6.71
C GLY A 301 -2.47 1.77 -5.54
N LEU A 302 -1.17 2.04 -5.63
CA LEU A 302 -0.45 2.99 -4.80
C LEU A 302 -0.04 4.19 -5.65
N ILE A 303 -0.26 5.39 -5.14
CA ILE A 303 0.16 6.64 -5.77
C ILE A 303 1.05 7.41 -4.81
N CYS A 304 2.15 7.98 -5.31
CA CYS A 304 2.93 8.94 -4.54
C CYS A 304 3.37 10.13 -5.39
N GLY A 305 3.46 11.29 -4.76
CA GLY A 305 3.89 12.51 -5.43
C GLY A 305 3.68 13.75 -4.56
N PRO A 306 3.87 14.94 -5.11
CA PRO A 306 3.71 16.17 -4.36
C PRO A 306 2.24 16.48 -4.06
N ARG A 307 1.99 16.97 -2.83
CA ARG A 307 0.68 17.48 -2.40
C ARG A 307 0.26 18.68 -3.23
N VAL A 308 1.23 19.53 -3.56
CA VAL A 308 1.06 20.71 -4.40
C VAL A 308 2.15 20.68 -5.47
N GLY A 309 1.76 20.63 -6.74
CA GLY A 309 2.64 20.97 -7.85
C GLY A 309 2.51 22.46 -8.13
N VAL A 310 3.64 23.16 -8.25
CA VAL A 310 3.66 24.50 -8.83
C VAL A 310 4.30 24.39 -10.20
N HIS A 311 3.53 24.67 -11.25
CA HIS A 311 4.08 24.86 -12.60
C HIS A 311 4.83 26.20 -12.65
N ASP A 312 6.00 26.27 -12.01
CA ASP A 312 6.79 27.51 -11.91
C ASP A 312 7.55 27.86 -13.20
N TYR A 313 7.54 26.98 -14.21
CA TYR A 313 8.27 27.23 -15.46
C TYR A 313 7.64 28.29 -16.37
N TRP A 314 6.39 28.72 -16.11
CA TRP A 314 5.70 29.71 -16.93
C TRP A 314 5.05 30.79 -16.08
N ILE A 315 5.75 31.92 -15.93
CA ILE A 315 5.34 33.12 -15.17
C ILE A 315 3.93 33.64 -15.58
N ARG A 316 3.39 33.23 -16.73
CA ARG A 316 2.07 33.66 -17.24
C ARG A 316 0.88 32.72 -16.95
N TYR A 317 1.08 31.46 -16.59
CA TYR A 317 -0.03 30.52 -16.32
C TYR A 317 0.31 29.62 -15.12
N ARG A 318 0.04 30.12 -13.92
CA ARG A 318 0.13 29.32 -12.69
C ARG A 318 -1.10 28.44 -12.52
N GLU A 319 -1.13 27.30 -13.19
CA GLU A 319 -2.05 26.23 -12.80
C GLU A 319 -1.54 25.64 -11.48
N LYS A 320 -2.18 26.02 -10.36
CA LYS A 320 -1.93 25.35 -9.08
C LYS A 320 -2.62 24.00 -9.11
N CYS A 321 -1.85 22.93 -9.23
CA CYS A 321 -2.39 21.59 -9.22
C CYS A 321 -2.15 20.92 -7.86
N TYR A 322 -3.25 20.57 -7.20
CA TYR A 322 -3.23 19.80 -5.95
C TYR A 322 -3.37 18.31 -6.25
N TYR A 323 -2.88 17.47 -5.35
CA TYR A 323 -2.92 16.00 -5.49
C TYR A 323 -4.28 15.42 -5.94
N LYS A 324 -5.40 16.04 -5.53
CA LYS A 324 -6.76 15.64 -5.94
C LYS A 324 -6.94 15.63 -7.46
N ILE A 325 -6.34 16.57 -8.17
CA ILE A 325 -6.42 16.67 -9.63
C ILE A 325 -5.71 15.47 -10.27
N TRP A 326 -4.50 15.16 -9.82
CA TRP A 326 -3.72 14.02 -10.32
C TRP A 326 -4.48 12.71 -10.15
N ILE A 327 -5.08 12.51 -8.98
CA ILE A 327 -5.83 11.29 -8.69
C ILE A 327 -7.10 11.21 -9.53
N ASN A 328 -7.83 12.31 -9.72
CA ASN A 328 -9.03 12.33 -10.55
C ASN A 328 -8.71 11.92 -12.00
N ILE A 329 -7.58 12.39 -12.53
CA ILE A 329 -7.10 11.97 -13.84
C ILE A 329 -6.76 10.48 -13.83
N ILE A 330 -6.00 9.98 -12.86
CA ILE A 330 -5.65 8.56 -12.78
C ILE A 330 -6.91 7.68 -12.73
N LYS A 331 -7.89 8.05 -11.89
CA LYS A 331 -9.15 7.31 -11.75
C LYS A 331 -10.01 7.31 -13.01
N LYS A 332 -9.97 8.39 -13.81
CA LYS A 332 -10.66 8.42 -15.11
C LYS A 332 -10.23 7.24 -16.00
N TYR A 333 -8.96 6.83 -15.92
CA TYR A 333 -8.42 5.73 -16.72
C TYR A 333 -8.41 4.38 -15.99
N PHE A 334 -8.52 4.38 -14.66
CA PHE A 334 -8.52 3.18 -13.82
C PHE A 334 -9.74 3.17 -12.86
N PRO A 335 -10.99 3.21 -13.38
CA PRO A 335 -12.17 3.37 -12.54
C PRO A 335 -12.42 2.19 -11.59
N ASN A 336 -11.90 1.00 -11.94
CA ASN A 336 -12.09 -0.22 -11.15
C ASN A 336 -10.92 -0.52 -10.19
N VAL A 337 -9.89 0.33 -10.17
CA VAL A 337 -8.73 0.16 -9.30
C VAL A 337 -8.89 1.04 -8.07
N THR A 338 -8.93 0.42 -6.89
CA THR A 338 -8.88 1.19 -5.64
C THR A 338 -7.48 1.73 -5.43
N PHE A 339 -7.35 3.06 -5.30
CA PHE A 339 -6.07 3.72 -5.03
C PHE A 339 -5.92 4.18 -3.59
N MET A 340 -4.73 3.98 -3.06
CA MET A 340 -4.19 4.64 -1.88
C MET A 340 -3.08 5.59 -2.31
N GLY A 341 -3.18 6.84 -1.86
CA GLY A 341 -2.20 7.88 -2.20
C GLY A 341 -1.50 8.41 -0.96
N PHE A 342 -0.20 8.67 -1.07
CA PHE A 342 0.54 9.47 -0.10
C PHE A 342 1.25 10.63 -0.77
N PHE A 343 0.99 11.82 -0.26
CA PHE A 343 1.46 13.07 -0.85
C PHE A 343 2.17 13.90 0.20
N ASN A 344 3.29 14.49 -0.21
CA ASN A 344 4.19 15.22 0.68
C ASN A 344 4.34 16.68 0.25
N GLU A 345 5.00 17.49 1.07
CA GLU A 345 5.31 18.86 0.71
C GLU A 345 6.28 18.94 -0.48
N LYS A 346 6.14 19.99 -1.30
CA LYS A 346 6.87 20.14 -2.57
C LYS A 346 8.40 20.13 -2.44
N HIS A 347 8.92 20.50 -1.27
CA HIS A 347 10.37 20.57 -0.99
C HIS A 347 10.94 19.22 -0.50
N LEU A 348 10.12 18.18 -0.41
CA LEU A 348 10.54 16.83 -0.04
C LEU A 348 10.94 16.04 -1.30
N HIS A 349 11.90 15.13 -1.16
CA HIS A 349 12.32 14.24 -2.25
C HIS A 349 11.26 13.17 -2.54
N TYR A 350 10.98 12.91 -3.82
CA TYR A 350 10.11 11.81 -4.25
C TYR A 350 10.94 10.72 -4.90
N ILE A 351 10.60 9.47 -4.61
CA ILE A 351 11.28 8.32 -5.19
C ILE A 351 10.26 7.62 -6.08
N GLY A 352 10.52 7.65 -7.38
CA GLY A 352 9.79 6.91 -8.39
C GLY A 352 10.79 6.32 -9.35
N MET A 353 10.88 5.00 -9.40
CA MET A 353 11.80 4.31 -10.29
C MET A 353 11.17 3.02 -10.78
N ASN A 354 11.04 2.87 -12.10
CA ASN A 354 10.64 1.63 -12.73
C ASN A 354 11.78 1.15 -13.62
N THR A 355 12.49 0.09 -13.20
CA THR A 355 13.61 -0.41 -14.00
C THR A 355 13.18 -1.19 -15.23
N GLY A 356 11.91 -1.59 -15.36
CA GLY A 356 11.43 -2.25 -16.58
C GLY A 356 11.37 -1.33 -17.81
N GLN A 357 11.55 -0.02 -17.61
CA GLN A 357 11.78 0.95 -18.67
C GLN A 357 13.24 1.40 -18.52
N ASP A 358 14.08 1.14 -19.54
CA ASP A 358 15.51 1.50 -19.60
C ASP A 358 15.70 3.03 -19.48
N ASP A 359 15.55 3.57 -18.27
CA ASP A 359 15.68 4.98 -18.00
C ASP A 359 17.05 5.22 -17.36
N SER A 360 18.02 5.48 -18.24
CA SER A 360 19.41 5.78 -17.89
C SER A 360 19.59 7.04 -17.03
N ASP A 361 18.52 7.86 -16.89
CA ASP A 361 18.51 9.14 -16.19
C ASP A 361 17.73 9.12 -14.86
N GLN A 362 17.48 7.93 -14.28
CA GLN A 362 16.80 7.68 -12.99
C GLN A 362 17.52 8.29 -11.77
N LYS A 363 17.82 9.59 -11.75
CA LYS A 363 18.15 10.33 -10.53
C LYS A 363 16.90 10.35 -9.65
N MET A 364 17.09 10.47 -8.34
CA MET A 364 15.98 10.77 -7.43
C MET A 364 15.26 12.00 -8.00
N LEU A 365 14.02 11.84 -8.44
CA LEU A 365 13.32 12.88 -9.20
C LEU A 365 12.92 13.95 -8.19
N HIS A 366 13.70 15.03 -8.19
CA HIS A 366 13.44 16.19 -7.35
C HIS A 366 12.12 16.84 -7.81
N GLU A 367 11.23 17.00 -6.81
CA GLU A 367 10.09 17.93 -6.73
C GLU A 367 8.90 17.76 -7.71
N LEU A 368 9.02 17.07 -8.85
CA LEU A 368 8.00 17.15 -9.91
C LEU A 368 7.63 15.81 -10.59
N VAL A 369 7.34 14.77 -9.82
CA VAL A 369 6.81 13.51 -10.37
C VAL A 369 5.64 12.92 -9.57
N VAL A 370 4.78 12.19 -10.27
CA VAL A 370 3.78 11.29 -9.69
C VAL A 370 4.12 9.87 -10.10
N SER A 371 4.31 8.99 -9.12
CA SER A 371 4.51 7.56 -9.37
C SER A 371 3.20 6.81 -9.13
N ILE A 372 2.90 5.90 -10.04
CA ILE A 372 1.74 5.02 -10.00
C ILE A 372 2.28 3.60 -9.94
N LEU A 373 1.79 2.81 -8.99
CA LEU A 373 1.98 1.38 -8.92
C LEU A 373 0.61 0.73 -8.87
N ILE A 374 0.40 -0.30 -9.67
CA ILE A 374 -0.77 -1.18 -9.60
C ILE A 374 -0.26 -2.58 -9.33
N LEU A 375 -0.67 -3.12 -8.19
CA LEU A 375 -0.48 -4.52 -7.83
C LEU A 375 -1.70 -5.28 -8.32
N THR A 376 -1.50 -6.42 -8.99
CA THR A 376 -2.57 -7.21 -9.56
C THR A 376 -2.39 -8.71 -9.30
N HIS A 377 -3.51 -9.41 -9.14
CA HIS A 377 -3.58 -10.84 -8.82
C HIS A 377 -4.93 -11.40 -9.30
N ASP A 378 -4.99 -12.70 -9.56
CA ASP A 378 -6.22 -13.39 -9.99
C ASP A 378 -7.21 -13.65 -8.83
#